data_AF-A0A3N9V1V6-F1
#
_entry.id   AF-A0A3N9V1V6-F1
#
_cell.length_a   1.000
_cell.length_b   1.000
_cell.length_c   1.000
_cell.angle_alpha   90.00
_cell.angle_beta   90.00
_cell.angle_gamma   90.00
#
_symmetry.space_group_name_H-M   'P 1'
#
loop_
_entity.id
_entity.type
_entity.pdbx_description
1 polymer ?
#
loop_
_entity_poly.entity_id
_entity_poly.type
_entity_poly.pdbx_seq_one_letter_code
_entity_poly.pdbx_strand_id
1 'polypeptide(L)'
;PWRLQALAFKSIRRLWPDYPLWRDFGYEYEFDRLAIDLINGSELLRQWVDDASATPEDLDGLARIDESAWLASREPFLLYR
;
A
#
# COMPACT_ATOMS: atom_id res chain seq x y z
N PRO A 1 10.73 1.71 -4.26
CA PRO A 1 9.82 1.39 -5.39
C PRO A 1 8.33 1.46 -5.03
N TRP A 2 7.89 0.80 -3.95
CA TRP A 2 6.49 0.75 -3.53
C TRP A 2 5.84 2.13 -3.32
N ARG A 3 6.51 3.04 -2.57
CA ARG A 3 6.02 4.42 -2.34
C ARG A 3 5.76 5.20 -3.65
N LEU A 4 6.60 5.01 -4.66
CA LEU A 4 6.43 5.67 -5.97
C LEU A 4 5.19 5.15 -6.70
N GLN A 5 4.95 3.84 -6.67
CA GLN A 5 3.77 3.24 -7.28
C GLN A 5 2.47 3.65 -6.53
N ALA A 6 2.52 3.75 -5.19
CA ALA A 6 1.41 4.28 -4.40
C ALA A 6 1.05 5.72 -4.82
N LEU A 7 2.04 6.59 -5.01
CA LEU A 7 1.84 7.94 -5.52
C LEU A 7 1.28 7.96 -6.95
N ALA A 8 1.69 7.03 -7.80
CA ALA A 8 1.11 6.90 -9.15
C ALA A 8 -0.38 6.55 -9.08
N PHE A 9 -0.79 5.61 -8.22
CA PHE A 9 -2.20 5.30 -8.00
C PHE A 9 -2.98 6.50 -7.48
N LYS A 10 -2.44 7.22 -6.49
CA LYS A 10 -3.06 8.46 -5.98
C LYS A 10 -3.20 9.54 -7.05
N SER A 11 -2.21 9.66 -7.91
CA SER A 11 -2.24 10.61 -9.03
C SER A 11 -3.32 10.23 -10.06
N ILE A 12 -3.43 8.94 -10.41
CA ILE A 12 -4.48 8.42 -11.30
C ILE A 12 -5.86 8.67 -10.68
N ARG A 13 -6.06 8.33 -9.40
CA ARG A 13 -7.32 8.56 -8.69
C ARG A 13 -7.72 10.05 -8.69
N ARG A 14 -6.75 10.95 -8.53
CA ARG A 14 -6.99 12.41 -8.56
C ARG A 14 -7.33 12.93 -9.96
N LEU A 15 -6.66 12.44 -10.99
CA LEU A 15 -6.83 12.92 -12.38
C LEU A 15 -8.08 12.33 -13.05
N TRP A 16 -8.41 11.08 -12.74
CA TRP A 16 -9.54 10.36 -13.30
C TRP A 16 -10.34 9.66 -12.18
N PRO A 17 -11.19 10.38 -11.44
CA PRO A 17 -11.90 9.85 -10.27
C PRO A 17 -12.78 8.63 -10.57
N ASP A 18 -13.37 8.60 -11.76
CA ASP A 18 -14.27 7.53 -12.23
C ASP A 18 -13.53 6.36 -12.88
N TYR A 19 -12.20 6.44 -13.03
CA TYR A 19 -11.43 5.33 -13.58
C TYR A 19 -11.50 4.13 -12.62
N PRO A 20 -11.86 2.92 -13.09
CA PRO A 20 -12.00 1.74 -12.25
C PRO A 20 -10.61 1.20 -11.87
N LEU A 21 -9.91 1.93 -11.00
CA LEU A 21 -8.54 1.68 -10.58
C LEU A 21 -8.41 0.34 -9.83
N TRP A 22 -9.41 0.03 -9.02
CA TRP A 22 -9.49 -1.23 -8.27
C TRP A 22 -10.37 -2.20 -9.03
N ARG A 23 -9.74 -3.18 -9.66
CA ARG A 23 -10.46 -4.22 -10.39
C ARG A 23 -10.90 -5.31 -9.42
N ASP A 24 -12.17 -5.67 -9.49
CA ASP A 24 -12.76 -6.77 -8.76
C ASP A 24 -12.77 -8.03 -9.65
N PHE A 25 -11.84 -8.95 -9.38
CA PHE A 25 -11.69 -10.22 -10.07
C PHE A 25 -10.99 -11.22 -9.14
N GLY A 26 -11.24 -12.52 -9.33
CA GLY A 26 -10.53 -13.56 -8.60
C GLY A 26 -9.02 -13.49 -8.86
N TYR A 27 -8.24 -13.31 -7.80
CA TYR A 27 -6.79 -13.17 -7.87
C TYR A 27 -6.13 -14.38 -7.20
N GLU A 28 -5.43 -15.19 -7.99
CA GLU A 28 -4.87 -16.48 -7.54
C GLU A 28 -5.94 -17.39 -6.91
N TYR A 29 -5.89 -17.58 -5.59
CA TYR A 29 -6.84 -18.38 -4.81
C TYR A 29 -7.75 -17.52 -3.91
N GLU A 30 -7.67 -16.19 -4.06
CA GLU A 30 -8.48 -15.23 -3.33
C GLU A 30 -9.66 -14.76 -4.20
N PHE A 31 -10.84 -14.77 -3.61
CA PHE A 31 -12.10 -14.45 -4.28
C PHE A 31 -12.95 -13.44 -3.53
N ASP A 32 -12.62 -13.14 -2.27
CA ASP A 32 -13.40 -12.26 -1.40
C ASP A 32 -12.75 -10.89 -1.22
N ARG A 33 -11.44 -10.78 -1.48
CA ARG A 33 -10.68 -9.52 -1.34
C ARG A 33 -10.20 -9.00 -2.68
N LEU A 34 -10.19 -7.67 -2.80
CA LEU A 34 -9.55 -7.01 -3.93
C LEU A 34 -8.05 -7.35 -3.97
N ALA A 35 -7.51 -7.58 -5.17
CA ALA A 35 -6.10 -7.93 -5.36
C ALA A 35 -5.14 -6.93 -4.70
N ILE A 36 -5.47 -5.63 -4.72
CA ILE A 36 -4.65 -4.59 -4.08
C ILE A 36 -4.58 -4.76 -2.56
N ASP A 37 -5.69 -5.13 -1.92
CA ASP A 37 -5.78 -5.29 -0.46
C ASP A 37 -5.08 -6.59 -0.05
N LEU A 38 -5.21 -7.66 -0.86
CA LEU A 38 -4.50 -8.91 -0.67
C LEU A 38 -2.97 -8.72 -0.73
N ILE A 39 -2.48 -8.09 -1.81
CA ILE A 39 -1.04 -7.90 -2.05
C ILE A 39 -0.41 -7.02 -0.95
N ASN A 40 -1.13 -6.02 -0.44
CA ASN A 40 -0.63 -5.11 0.59
C ASN A 40 -0.99 -5.57 2.02
N GLY A 41 -1.65 -6.72 2.16
CA GLY A 41 -2.03 -7.31 3.45
C GLY A 41 -3.10 -6.54 4.23
N SER A 42 -3.65 -5.45 3.68
CA SER A 42 -4.71 -4.64 4.30
C SER A 42 -5.33 -3.68 3.28
N GLU A 43 -6.46 -3.08 3.65
CA GLU A 43 -7.11 -2.03 2.86
C GLU A 43 -6.43 -0.65 2.97
N LEU A 44 -5.45 -0.48 3.86
CA LEU A 44 -4.92 0.83 4.25
C LEU A 44 -4.34 1.61 3.07
N LEU A 45 -3.60 0.93 2.18
CA LEU A 45 -3.06 1.59 1.00
C LEU A 45 -4.18 2.08 0.08
N ARG A 46 -5.18 1.24 -0.18
CA ARG A 46 -6.32 1.58 -1.04
C ARG A 46 -7.08 2.77 -0.46
N GLN A 47 -7.39 2.71 0.83
CA GLN A 47 -8.07 3.79 1.55
C GLN A 47 -7.27 5.09 1.51
N TRP A 48 -5.94 5.04 1.69
CA TRP A 48 -5.07 6.21 1.56
C TRP A 48 -5.05 6.78 0.13
N VAL A 49 -5.07 5.93 -0.91
CA VAL A 49 -5.15 6.38 -2.31
C VAL A 49 -6.49 7.07 -2.58
N ASP A 50 -7.59 6.52 -2.06
CA ASP A 50 -8.95 7.00 -2.30
C ASP A 50 -9.30 8.25 -1.47
N ASP A 51 -8.61 8.47 -0.35
CA ASP A 51 -8.75 9.69 0.45
C ASP A 51 -8.07 10.89 -0.24
N ALA A 52 -8.90 11.83 -0.72
CA ALA A 52 -8.44 13.04 -1.39
C ALA A 52 -7.69 14.01 -0.48
N SER A 53 -7.88 13.91 0.85
CA SER A 53 -7.23 14.75 1.85
C SER A 53 -5.91 14.19 2.35
N ALA A 54 -5.72 12.87 2.27
CA ALA A 54 -4.51 12.23 2.74
C ALA A 54 -3.26 12.66 1.94
N THR A 55 -2.15 12.81 2.64
CA THR A 55 -0.89 13.33 2.13
C THR A 55 0.16 12.21 1.99
N PRO A 56 1.23 12.40 1.21
CA PRO A 56 2.36 11.47 1.18
C PRO A 56 2.96 11.20 2.56
N GLU A 57 2.99 12.21 3.44
CA GLU A 57 3.46 12.07 4.82
C GLU A 57 2.61 11.09 5.63
N ASP A 58 1.30 11.04 5.41
CA ASP A 58 0.42 10.10 6.11
C ASP A 58 0.76 8.64 5.76
N LEU A 59 1.00 8.35 4.48
CA LEU A 59 1.42 7.01 4.04
C LEU A 59 2.78 6.63 4.63
N ASP A 60 3.71 7.59 4.64
CA ASP A 60 5.04 7.36 5.18
C ASP A 60 4.99 7.14 6.71
N GLY A 61 4.11 7.85 7.41
CA GLY A 61 3.82 7.64 8.82
C GLY A 61 3.32 6.22 9.11
N LEU A 62 2.36 5.72 8.30
CA LEU A 62 1.85 4.34 8.42
C LEU A 62 2.97 3.30 8.22
N ALA A 63 3.77 3.45 7.16
CA ALA A 63 4.82 2.49 6.82
C ALA A 63 5.98 2.47 7.83
N ARG A 64 6.39 3.65 8.34
CA ARG A 64 7.57 3.78 9.21
C ARG A 64 7.44 3.01 10.54
N ILE A 65 6.22 2.84 11.05
CA ILE A 65 5.98 2.12 12.31
C ILE A 65 6.45 0.68 12.16
N ASP A 66 5.93 -0.04 11.16
CA ASP A 66 6.26 -1.44 10.91
C ASP A 66 7.67 -1.60 10.35
N GLU A 67 8.14 -0.68 9.51
CA GLU A 67 9.52 -0.69 9.03
C GLU A 67 10.52 -0.60 10.19
N SER A 68 10.28 0.28 11.17
CA SER A 68 11.14 0.42 12.35
C SER A 68 11.11 -0.83 13.22
N ALA A 69 9.91 -1.39 13.45
CA ALA A 69 9.75 -2.63 14.20
C ALA A 69 10.45 -3.81 13.51
N TRP A 70 10.34 -3.91 12.18
CA TRP A 70 10.99 -4.95 11.39
C TRP A 70 12.51 -4.80 11.34
N LEU A 71 13.03 -3.57 11.22
CA LEU A 71 14.46 -3.29 11.30
C LEU A 71 15.04 -3.76 12.64
N ALA A 72 14.34 -3.50 13.75
CA ALA A 72 14.75 -3.97 15.07
C ALA A 72 14.64 -5.50 15.22
N SER A 73 13.55 -6.11 14.74
CA SER A 73 13.33 -7.55 14.88
C SER A 73 14.26 -8.40 14.03
N ARG A 74 14.71 -7.90 12.88
CA ARG A 74 15.64 -8.63 12.00
C ARG A 74 17.10 -8.57 12.45
N GLU A 75 17.49 -7.59 13.28
CA GLU A 75 18.88 -7.32 13.67
C GLU A 75 19.63 -8.56 14.22
N PRO A 76 19.05 -9.38 15.13
CA PRO A 76 19.72 -10.55 15.66
C PRO A 76 20.02 -11.65 14.62
N PHE A 77 19.41 -11.56 13.44
CA PHE A 77 19.49 -12.57 12.38
C PHE A 77 20.35 -12.12 11.18
N LEU A 78 20.93 -10.91 11.23
CA LEU A 78 21.78 -10.41 10.15
C LEU A 78 23.16 -11.10 10.17
N LEU A 79 23.53 -11.70 9.03
CA LEU A 79 24.87 -12.27 8.81
C LEU A 79 25.85 -11.26 8.19
N TYR A 80 25.32 -10.17 7.64
CA TYR A 80 26.07 -9.12 6.96
C TYR A 80 25.51 -7.75 7.33
N ARG A 81 26.39 -6.76 7.39
CA ARG A 81 26.04 -5.35 7.54
C ARG A 81 26.15 -4.64 6.21
#